data_AF-A0A3S0UMJ8-F1
#
_entry.id   AF-A0A3S0UMJ8-F1
#
_cell.length_a   1.000
_cell.length_b   1.000
_cell.length_c   1.000
_cell.angle_alpha   90.00
_cell.angle_beta   90.00
_cell.angle_gamma   90.00
#
_symmetry.space_group_name_H-M   'P 1'
#
loop_
_entity.id
_entity.type
_entity.pdbx_description
1 polymer ?
#
loop_
_entity_poly.entity_id
_entity_poly.type
_entity_poly.pdbx_seq_one_letter_code
_entity_poly.pdbx_strand_id
1 'polypeptide(L)' 'MLFNNKTIIIDATETPIQRPKKRQKQSYSGKKKKHTIKTQVIIEQEIKKIIATSFSLGKKQDYALLDFLHYLLKNCKYL' A
#
# COMPACT_ATOMS: atom_id res chain seq x y z
N MET A 1 10.58 0.16 -17.28
CA MET A 1 9.93 0.25 -18.60
C MET A 1 8.62 -0.57 -18.61
N LEU A 2 7.82 -0.51 -17.53
CA LEU A 2 6.71 -1.47 -17.32
C LEU A 2 5.31 -0.91 -17.61
N PHE A 3 5.18 0.38 -17.92
CA PHE A 3 3.88 1.03 -18.16
C PHE A 3 3.98 2.11 -19.24
N ASN A 4 4.80 1.90 -20.28
CA ASN A 4 4.91 2.91 -21.35
C ASN A 4 3.51 3.19 -21.94
N ASN A 5 3.14 4.47 -21.90
CA ASN A 5 1.86 5.05 -22.32
C ASN A 5 0.63 4.67 -21.48
N LYS A 6 0.78 4.06 -20.30
CA LYS A 6 -0.35 3.72 -19.41
C LYS A 6 -0.39 4.61 -18.18
N THR A 7 -1.56 5.11 -17.83
CA THR A 7 -1.75 5.85 -16.58
C THR A 7 -1.97 4.89 -15.42
N ILE A 8 -1.10 4.98 -14.41
CA ILE A 8 -1.13 4.14 -13.21
C ILE A 8 -1.53 5.00 -12.02
N ILE A 9 -2.59 4.57 -11.33
CA ILE A 9 -3.05 5.17 -10.09
C ILE A 9 -2.52 4.34 -8.94
N ILE A 10 -1.90 4.99 -7.97
CA ILE A 10 -1.49 4.38 -6.71
C ILE A 10 -2.23 5.10 -5.60
N ASP A 11 -3.04 4.35 -4.87
CA ASP A 11 -3.78 4.87 -3.72
C ASP A 11 -3.50 4.02 -2.47
N ALA A 12 -3.60 4.65 -1.30
CA ALA A 12 -3.38 4.00 -0.02
C ALA A 12 -4.46 4.40 0.99
N THR A 13 -5.06 3.39 1.62
CA THR A 13 -6.13 3.57 2.60
C THR A 13 -5.75 2.96 3.94
N GLU A 14 -6.17 3.59 5.04
CA GLU A 14 -5.99 3.07 6.39
C GLU A 14 -7.34 2.62 6.97
N THR A 15 -7.45 1.32 7.26
CA THR A 15 -8.66 0.71 7.83
C THR A 15 -8.44 0.39 9.31
N PRO A 16 -9.36 0.78 10.20
CA PRO A 16 -9.25 0.44 11.63
C PRO A 16 -9.30 -1.07 11.85
N ILE A 17 -8.54 -1.53 12.84
CA ILE A 17 -8.56 -2.91 13.31
C ILE A 17 -8.74 -2.97 14.82
N GLN A 18 -9.11 -4.17 15.29
CA GLN A 18 -9.10 -4.46 16.71
C GLN A 18 -7.71 -4.20 17.31
N ARG A 19 -7.69 -3.58 18.49
CA ARG A 19 -6.45 -3.32 19.23
C ARG A 19 -5.68 -4.63 19.47
N PRO A 20 -4.47 -4.80 18.91
CA PRO A 20 -3.73 -6.04 19.07
C PRO A 20 -3.20 -6.17 20.51
N LYS A 21 -3.09 -7.40 21.03
CA LYS A 21 -2.58 -7.63 22.40
C LYS A 21 -1.07 -7.39 22.51
N LYS A 22 -0.30 -7.70 21.47
CA LYS A 22 1.16 -7.53 21.39
C LYS A 22 1.53 -6.55 20.29
N ARG A 23 2.71 -5.91 20.40
CA ARG A 23 3.30 -5.03 19.37
C ARG A 23 2.38 -3.88 18.91
N GLN A 24 1.52 -3.37 19.78
CA GLN A 24 0.54 -2.31 19.51
C GLN A 24 1.08 -1.08 18.80
N LYS A 25 2.31 -0.66 19.16
CA LYS A 25 2.97 0.50 18.56
C LYS A 25 3.17 0.36 17.05
N GLN A 26 3.19 -0.85 16.50
CA GLN A 26 3.42 -1.08 15.07
C GLN A 26 2.17 -0.81 14.22
N SER A 27 0.97 -1.08 14.75
CA SER A 27 -0.29 -0.81 14.05
C SER A 27 -0.92 0.53 14.41
N TYR A 28 -0.43 1.21 15.44
CA TYR A 28 -0.98 2.50 15.84
C TYR A 28 -0.61 3.60 14.84
N SER A 29 -1.62 4.17 14.18
CA SER A 29 -1.48 5.32 13.28
C SER A 29 -1.59 6.62 14.07
N GLY A 30 -0.52 7.42 14.07
CA GLY A 30 -0.51 8.73 14.72
C GLY A 30 -1.49 9.72 14.08
N LYS A 31 -1.67 9.65 12.75
CA LYS A 31 -2.57 10.54 12.00
C LYS A 31 -4.04 10.19 12.26
N LYS A 32 -4.39 8.91 12.24
CA LYS A 32 -5.77 8.45 12.47
C LYS A 32 -6.12 8.26 13.96
N LYS A 33 -5.13 8.35 14.85
CA LYS A 33 -5.22 8.15 16.31
C LYS A 33 -5.86 6.81 16.72
N LYS A 34 -5.63 5.75 15.94
CA LYS A 34 -6.19 4.41 16.15
C LYS A 34 -5.30 3.31 15.55
N HIS A 35 -5.52 2.06 15.93
CA HIS A 35 -4.84 0.91 15.31
C HIS A 35 -5.41 0.67 13.91
N THR A 36 -4.55 0.72 12.91
CA THR A 36 -4.93 0.53 11.51
C THR A 36 -4.02 -0.47 10.83
N ILE A 37 -4.53 -1.01 9.74
CA ILE A 37 -3.76 -1.61 8.65
C ILE A 37 -3.88 -0.66 7.47
N LYS A 38 -2.81 -0.58 6.70
CA LYS A 38 -2.72 0.22 5.50
C LYS A 38 -2.71 -0.71 4.30
N THR A 39 -3.63 -0.45 3.38
CA THR A 39 -3.80 -1.17 2.12
C THR A 39 -3.45 -0.22 1.00
N GLN A 40 -2.48 -0.59 0.18
CA GLN A 40 -2.11 0.14 -1.02
C GLN A 40 -2.57 -0.66 -2.24
N VAL A 41 -3.11 0.04 -3.23
CA VAL A 41 -3.62 -0.54 -4.46
C VAL A 41 -3.00 0.18 -5.65
N ILE A 42 -2.57 -0.59 -6.65
CA ILE A 42 -2.14 -0.08 -7.95
C ILE A 42 -3.20 -0.44 -8.97
N ILE A 43 -3.66 0.56 -9.71
CA ILE A 43 -4.72 0.43 -10.69
C ILE A 43 -4.22 0.96 -12.03
N GLU A 44 -4.43 0.19 -13.10
CA GLU A 44 -4.37 0.73 -14.45
C GLU A 44 -5.66 1.50 -14.73
N GLN A 45 -5.53 2.81 -14.98
CA GLN A 45 -6.70 3.69 -15.04
C GLN A 45 -7.65 3.36 -16.20
N GLU A 46 -7.10 3.04 -17.38
CA GLU A 46 -7.89 2.87 -18.61
C GLU A 46 -8.84 1.68 -18.51
N ILE A 47 -8.33 0.52 -18.11
CA ILE A 47 -9.11 -0.72 -17.99
C ILE A 47 -9.67 -0.95 -16.58
N LYS A 48 -9.39 -0.03 -15.64
CA LYS A 48 -9.78 -0.11 -14.21
C LYS A 48 -9.36 -1.41 -13.52
N LYS A 49 -8.24 -1.99 -13.96
CA LYS A 49 -7.73 -3.27 -13.44
C LYS A 49 -6.80 -3.03 -12.27
N ILE A 50 -7.00 -3.78 -11.19
CA ILE A 50 -6.05 -3.84 -10.07
C ILE A 50 -4.83 -4.66 -10.52
N ILE A 51 -3.68 -4.01 -10.57
CA ILE A 51 -2.41 -4.64 -10.95
C ILE A 51 -1.79 -5.34 -9.73
N ALA A 52 -1.80 -4.66 -8.58
CA ALA A 52 -1.18 -5.15 -7.37
C ALA A 52 -1.83 -4.54 -6.13
N THR A 53 -1.76 -5.27 -5.02
CA THR A 53 -2.13 -4.81 -3.68
C THR A 53 -1.00 -5.09 -2.71
N SER A 54 -0.74 -4.16 -1.79
CA SER A 54 0.19 -4.38 -0.69
C SER A 54 -0.43 -4.01 0.64
N PHE A 55 0.00 -4.69 1.71
CA PHE A 55 -0.53 -4.50 3.05
C PHE A 55 0.60 -4.19 4.02
N SER A 56 0.32 -3.32 4.98
CA SER A 56 1.26 -3.02 6.07
C SER A 56 0.54 -2.51 7.30
N LEU A 57 1.25 -2.43 8.42
CA LEU A 57 0.72 -1.90 9.66
C LEU A 57 0.63 -0.37 9.62
N GLY A 58 -0.37 0.19 10.31
CA GLY A 58 -0.73 1.61 10.29
C GLY A 58 0.36 2.62 10.64
N LYS A 59 1.44 2.20 11.31
CA LYS A 59 2.59 3.08 11.58
C LYS A 59 3.41 3.39 10.32
N LYS A 60 3.40 2.50 9.32
CA LYS A 60 4.25 2.64 8.13
C LYS A 60 3.79 3.83 7.27
N GLN A 61 4.73 4.68 6.89
CA GLN A 61 4.47 5.83 6.02
C GLN A 61 4.27 5.40 4.56
N ASP A 62 3.47 6.18 3.83
CA ASP A 62 3.09 5.87 2.45
C ASP A 62 4.28 5.85 1.49
N TYR A 63 5.24 6.77 1.66
CA TYR A 63 6.45 6.83 0.83
C TYR A 63 7.26 5.53 0.91
N ALA A 64 7.49 5.01 2.13
CA ALA A 64 8.21 3.75 2.33
C ALA A 64 7.43 2.51 1.84
N LEU A 65 6.12 2.62 1.63
CA LEU A 65 5.32 1.57 1.00
C LEU A 65 5.44 1.63 -0.52
N LEU A 66 5.35 2.84 -1.06
CA LEU A 66 5.53 3.11 -2.48
C LEU A 66 6.91 2.65 -2.98
N ASP A 67 7.99 2.98 -2.26
CA ASP A 67 9.35 2.56 -2.65
C ASP A 67 9.49 1.05 -2.74
N PHE A 68 8.94 0.33 -1.76
CA PHE A 68 8.96 -1.13 -1.74
C PHE A 68 8.14 -1.72 -2.89
N LEU A 69 6.96 -1.15 -3.15
CA LEU A 69 6.10 -1.59 -4.23
C LEU A 69 6.69 -1.30 -5.61
N HIS A 70 7.33 -0.14 -5.78
CA HIS A 70 8.06 0.23 -6.99
C HIS A 70 9.27 -0.67 -7.23
N TYR A 71 10.00 -1.01 -6.17
CA TYR A 71 11.07 -2.01 -6.24
C TYR A 71 10.54 -3.37 -6.67
N LEU A 72 9.43 -3.83 -6.09
CA LEU A 72 8.81 -5.09 -6.47
C LEU A 72 8.33 -5.04 -7.92
N LEU A 73 7.64 -4.00 -8.35
CA LEU A 73 7.23 -3.86 -9.75
C LEU A 73 8.42 -3.88 -10.72
N LYS A 74 9.55 -3.24 -10.36
CA LYS A 74 10.75 -3.25 -11.21
C LYS A 74 11.44 -4.62 -11.30
N ASN A 75 11.45 -5.39 -10.21
CA ASN A 75 12.25 -6.61 -10.08
C ASN A 75 11.45 -7.90 -10.24
N CYS A 76 10.24 -7.93 -9.68
CA CYS A 76 9.25 -8.89 -10.11
C CYS A 76 8.79 -8.40 -11.48
N LYS A 77 9.25 -9.08 -12.53
CA LYS A 77 8.46 -9.22 -13.75
C LYS A 77 7.07 -9.70 -13.32
N TYR A 78 6.16 -8.80 -12.95
CA TYR A 78 4.76 -9.13 -12.77
C TYR A 78 4.19 -9.29 -14.18
N LEU A 79 4.37 -10.53 -14.66
CA LEU A 79 3.83 -11.23 -15.82
C LEU A 79 4.09 -10.64 -17.20
#